data_AF-A0A2V6PTP5-F1
#
_entry.id   AF-A0A2V6PTP5-F1
#
_cell.length_a   1.000
_cell.length_b   1.000
_cell.length_c   1.000
_cell.angle_alpha   90.00
_cell.angle_beta   90.00
_cell.angle_gamma   90.00
#
_symmetry.space_group_name_H-M   'P 1'
#
loop_
_entity.id
_entity.type
_entity.pdbx_description
1 polymer ?
#
loop_
_entity_poly.entity_id
_entity_poly.type
_entity_poly.pdbx_seq_one_letter_code
_entity_poly.pdbx_strand_id
1 'polypeptide(L)'
;MTAHRNDSRSHRWRRAGRTKTLRAFPAMVLLILLTRQAPAAVQVISRATPSLTPASSASSDSFTPVLSVDGRLVAFVSQANNLVTNDHNGVVFDVFVRDLQTGATTLVSVNQAGDSGGDGPSNFPTISGNGRFVAFESRAVNLVTNDFNGTSDVYVRDLTAATTALVSLNRIGTQSASGSSVNPAMTPDGRFVFFESTAPDLV
;
A
#
# COMPACT_ATOMS: atom_id res chain seq x y z
N MET A 1 -37.19 -98.45 -46.11
CA MET A 1 -35.89 -99.03 -46.52
C MET A 1 -34.81 -98.46 -45.61
N THR A 2 -34.14 -99.35 -44.85
CA THR A 2 -32.78 -99.25 -44.24
C THR A 2 -32.44 -98.00 -43.39
N ALA A 3 -32.32 -98.02 -42.06
CA ALA A 3 -31.50 -98.80 -41.09
C ALA A 3 -30.02 -98.35 -40.94
N HIS A 4 -29.62 -98.19 -39.66
CA HIS A 4 -28.25 -98.15 -39.07
C HIS A 4 -27.37 -96.91 -39.28
N ARG A 5 -26.49 -96.45 -38.35
CA ARG A 5 -26.00 -96.81 -36.99
C ARG A 5 -25.29 -95.53 -36.43
N ASN A 6 -25.39 -95.22 -35.14
CA ASN A 6 -24.32 -95.29 -34.10
C ASN A 6 -22.96 -94.65 -34.52
N ASP A 7 -22.26 -93.79 -33.76
CA ASP A 7 -22.00 -93.83 -32.31
C ASP A 7 -21.34 -92.50 -31.84
N SER A 8 -21.51 -92.25 -30.54
CA SER A 8 -20.87 -91.37 -29.56
C SER A 8 -19.66 -90.45 -29.92
N ARG A 9 -19.69 -89.24 -29.34
CA ARG A 9 -18.78 -88.83 -28.25
C ARG A 9 -19.20 -87.51 -27.60
N SER A 10 -19.37 -87.58 -26.29
CA SER A 10 -19.63 -86.48 -25.37
C SER A 10 -18.42 -85.56 -25.22
N HIS A 11 -18.62 -84.24 -25.24
CA HIS A 11 -17.83 -83.33 -24.39
C HIS A 11 -18.65 -82.10 -24.00
N ARG A 12 -18.97 -82.05 -22.70
CA ARG A 12 -19.49 -80.87 -21.99
C ARG A 12 -18.44 -79.75 -22.02
N TRP A 13 -18.84 -78.53 -22.39
CA TRP A 13 -18.26 -77.28 -21.85
C TRP A 13 -19.33 -76.20 -21.69
N ARG A 14 -19.14 -75.39 -20.64
CA ARG A 14 -20.12 -74.56 -19.91
C ARG A 14 -20.52 -73.26 -20.64
N ARG A 15 -21.72 -72.77 -20.31
CA ARG A 15 -22.25 -71.42 -20.62
C ARG A 15 -21.29 -70.30 -20.16
N ALA A 16 -21.21 -69.22 -20.94
CA ALA A 16 -21.19 -67.85 -20.42
C ALA A 16 -21.50 -66.84 -21.53
N GLY A 17 -22.61 -66.12 -21.39
CA GLY A 17 -22.93 -64.97 -22.22
C GLY A 17 -21.95 -63.82 -21.97
N ARG A 18 -21.43 -63.23 -23.03
CA ARG A 18 -20.66 -61.99 -22.95
C ARG A 18 -21.62 -60.80 -22.93
N THR A 19 -21.80 -60.21 -21.76
CA THR A 19 -22.30 -58.86 -21.58
C THR A 19 -21.28 -57.86 -22.14
N LYS A 20 -21.75 -56.91 -22.96
CA LYS A 20 -20.95 -55.77 -23.44
C LYS A 20 -20.74 -54.81 -22.28
N THR A 21 -19.49 -54.58 -21.87
CA THR A 21 -19.14 -53.52 -20.93
C THR A 21 -18.94 -52.21 -21.69
N LEU A 22 -19.76 -51.19 -21.39
CA LEU A 22 -19.48 -49.81 -21.77
C LEU A 22 -18.25 -49.35 -20.97
N ARG A 23 -17.23 -48.85 -21.66
CA ARG A 23 -16.13 -48.11 -21.04
C ARG A 23 -16.61 -46.70 -20.74
N ALA A 24 -16.60 -46.32 -19.46
CA ALA A 24 -16.82 -44.95 -19.03
C ALA A 24 -15.60 -44.08 -19.45
N PHE A 25 -15.86 -42.97 -20.14
CA PHE A 25 -14.89 -41.89 -20.29
C PHE A 25 -14.91 -41.05 -19.01
N PRO A 26 -13.76 -40.62 -18.45
CA PRO A 26 -13.79 -39.67 -17.36
C PRO A 26 -14.30 -38.33 -17.90
N ALA A 27 -15.38 -37.83 -17.31
CA ALA A 27 -15.86 -36.48 -17.55
C ALA A 27 -14.80 -35.50 -17.02
N MET A 28 -14.10 -34.82 -17.93
CA MET A 28 -13.29 -33.66 -17.59
C MET A 28 -14.25 -32.51 -17.26
N VAL A 29 -14.49 -32.30 -15.96
CA VAL A 29 -15.20 -31.11 -15.48
C VAL A 29 -14.24 -29.93 -15.65
N LEU A 30 -14.44 -29.13 -16.68
CA LEU A 30 -13.81 -27.82 -16.81
C LEU A 30 -14.48 -26.88 -15.79
N LEU A 31 -13.87 -26.74 -14.61
CA LEU A 31 -14.27 -25.74 -13.63
C LEU A 31 -13.80 -24.36 -14.13
N ILE A 32 -14.67 -23.64 -14.82
CA ILE A 32 -14.46 -22.21 -15.06
C ILE A 32 -14.73 -21.52 -13.72
N LEU A 33 -13.66 -21.20 -12.97
CA LEU A 33 -13.76 -20.24 -11.86
C LEU A 33 -14.08 -18.87 -12.47
N LEU A 34 -15.37 -18.56 -12.57
CA LEU A 34 -15.82 -17.17 -12.61
C LEU A 34 -15.45 -16.58 -11.24
N THR A 35 -14.29 -15.91 -11.16
CA THR A 35 -14.02 -15.03 -10.03
C THR A 35 -15.09 -13.96 -10.06
N ARG A 36 -16.12 -14.11 -9.22
CA ARG A 36 -16.97 -12.99 -8.85
C ARG A 36 -16.03 -12.01 -8.15
N GLN A 37 -15.58 -10.97 -8.87
CA GLN A 37 -15.05 -9.78 -8.21
C GLN A 37 -16.18 -9.33 -7.28
N ALA A 38 -15.96 -9.46 -5.98
CA ALA A 38 -16.80 -8.77 -5.02
C ALA A 38 -16.81 -7.29 -5.45
N PRO A 39 -17.97 -6.60 -5.41
CA PRO A 39 -17.97 -5.16 -5.66
C PRO A 39 -16.90 -4.54 -4.77
N ALA A 40 -16.07 -3.65 -5.33
CA ALA A 40 -15.03 -2.97 -4.57
C ALA A 40 -15.69 -2.36 -3.34
N ALA A 41 -15.39 -2.92 -2.16
CA ALA A 41 -15.98 -2.43 -0.92
C ALA A 41 -15.45 -1.01 -0.71
N VAL A 42 -16.34 -0.08 -0.40
CA VAL A 42 -15.94 1.26 0.05
C VAL A 42 -15.08 1.07 1.32
N GLN A 43 -13.84 1.56 1.29
CA GLN A 43 -12.91 1.44 2.41
C GLN A 43 -12.66 2.80 3.06
N VAL A 44 -12.70 2.83 4.41
CA VAL A 44 -12.19 3.96 5.18
C VAL A 44 -10.66 3.94 5.13
N ILE A 45 -10.07 5.08 4.76
CA ILE A 45 -8.61 5.22 4.59
C ILE A 45 -7.89 5.43 5.92
N SER A 46 -8.44 6.27 6.80
CA SER A 46 -7.87 6.64 8.10
C SER A 46 -8.09 5.54 9.15
N ARG A 47 -7.35 4.43 8.99
CA ARG A 47 -7.40 3.27 9.88
C ARG A 47 -6.03 2.96 10.46
N ALA A 48 -6.03 2.42 11.67
CA ALA A 48 -4.84 1.83 12.27
C ALA A 48 -4.22 0.76 11.36
N THR A 49 -2.88 0.66 11.38
CA THR A 49 -2.18 -0.44 10.71
C THR A 49 -2.60 -1.80 11.31
N PRO A 50 -2.72 -2.89 10.52
CA PRO A 50 -3.28 -4.17 10.97
C PRO A 50 -2.55 -4.81 12.17
N SER A 51 -1.28 -4.46 12.39
CA SER A 51 -0.50 -4.92 13.53
C SER A 51 -0.89 -4.27 14.86
N LEU A 52 -1.70 -3.21 14.86
CA LEU A 52 -2.25 -2.59 16.06
C LEU A 52 -3.50 -3.34 16.53
N THR A 53 -3.48 -3.82 17.78
CA THR A 53 -4.61 -4.53 18.40
C THR A 53 -5.07 -3.84 19.69
N PRO A 54 -6.38 -3.52 19.85
CA PRO A 54 -7.44 -3.72 18.86
C PRO A 54 -7.32 -2.72 17.69
N ALA A 55 -7.67 -3.17 16.48
CA ALA A 55 -7.75 -2.29 15.34
C ALA A 55 -8.81 -1.20 15.61
N SER A 56 -8.39 0.06 15.61
CA SER A 56 -9.26 1.21 15.84
C SER A 56 -9.32 2.10 14.60
N SER A 57 -10.43 2.82 14.45
CA SER A 57 -10.51 3.96 13.53
C SER A 57 -9.64 5.10 14.04
N ALA A 58 -9.25 6.02 13.15
CA ALA A 58 -8.61 7.27 13.55
C ALA A 58 -9.39 7.95 14.68
N SER A 59 -8.67 8.43 15.69
CA SER A 59 -9.27 9.12 16.85
C SER A 59 -9.60 10.60 16.61
N SER A 60 -9.22 11.16 15.44
CA SER A 60 -9.39 12.57 15.10
C SER A 60 -9.54 12.82 13.59
N ASP A 61 -9.67 14.08 13.19
CA ASP A 61 -9.91 14.54 11.82
C ASP A 61 -8.82 14.08 10.82
N SER A 62 -9.20 13.98 9.55
CA SER A 62 -8.30 13.68 8.44
C SER A 62 -8.59 14.57 7.23
N PHE A 63 -7.55 15.06 6.56
CA PHE A 63 -7.65 16.03 5.47
C PHE A 63 -6.77 15.64 4.26
N THR A 64 -7.01 16.32 3.13
CA THR A 64 -6.15 16.33 1.92
C THR A 64 -5.66 14.96 1.44
N PRO A 65 -6.56 14.00 1.12
CA PRO A 65 -6.13 12.72 0.57
C PRO A 65 -5.57 12.89 -0.85
N VAL A 66 -4.44 12.26 -1.13
CA VAL A 66 -3.81 12.21 -2.45
C VAL A 66 -3.47 10.76 -2.79
N LEU A 67 -3.81 10.32 -4.00
CA LEU A 67 -3.61 8.96 -4.49
C LEU A 67 -2.36 8.85 -5.36
N SER A 68 -1.66 7.71 -5.28
CA SER A 68 -0.72 7.30 -6.32
C SER A 68 -1.44 7.03 -7.65
N VAL A 69 -0.70 7.01 -8.78
CA VAL A 69 -1.30 6.87 -10.13
C VAL A 69 -2.04 5.54 -10.30
N ASP A 70 -1.53 4.48 -9.68
CA ASP A 70 -2.16 3.15 -9.67
C ASP A 70 -3.29 3.02 -8.63
N GLY A 71 -3.52 4.07 -7.83
CA GLY A 71 -4.51 4.10 -6.76
C GLY A 71 -4.18 3.19 -5.57
N ARG A 72 -2.97 2.61 -5.49
CA ARG A 72 -2.58 1.69 -4.42
C ARG A 72 -2.29 2.40 -3.10
N LEU A 73 -1.64 3.56 -3.15
CA LEU A 73 -1.25 4.31 -1.96
C LEU A 73 -2.10 5.57 -1.83
N VAL A 74 -2.48 5.89 -0.59
CA VAL A 74 -3.11 7.16 -0.23
C VAL A 74 -2.24 7.89 0.78
N ALA A 75 -1.72 9.06 0.41
CA ALA A 75 -1.14 10.00 1.36
C ALA A 75 -2.26 10.87 1.95
N PHE A 76 -2.24 11.14 3.25
CA PHE A 76 -3.26 11.94 3.93
C PHE A 76 -2.70 12.58 5.19
N VAL A 77 -3.38 13.62 5.67
CA VAL A 77 -3.07 14.29 6.94
C VAL A 77 -4.04 13.79 8.01
N SER A 78 -3.58 13.56 9.24
CA SER A 78 -4.46 13.26 10.39
C SER A 78 -3.89 13.78 11.70
N GLN A 79 -4.75 14.11 12.66
CA GLN A 79 -4.35 14.38 14.06
C GLN A 79 -4.41 13.14 14.96
N ALA A 80 -4.71 11.98 14.40
CA ALA A 80 -4.94 10.77 15.14
C ALA A 80 -3.61 10.12 15.55
N ASN A 81 -3.35 10.05 16.86
CA ASN A 81 -2.15 9.45 17.45
C ASN A 81 -2.22 7.92 17.61
N ASN A 82 -3.15 7.26 16.93
CA ASN A 82 -3.43 5.82 17.06
C ASN A 82 -3.41 5.08 15.72
N LEU A 83 -2.82 5.69 14.68
CA LEU A 83 -2.75 5.09 13.35
C LEU A 83 -1.56 4.15 13.15
N VAL A 84 -0.47 4.42 13.88
CA VAL A 84 0.77 3.63 13.90
C VAL A 84 1.30 3.52 15.33
N THR A 85 2.26 2.63 15.56
CA THR A 85 2.87 2.45 16.90
C THR A 85 3.88 3.53 17.26
N ASN A 86 4.46 4.22 16.28
CA ASN A 86 5.54 5.21 16.46
C ASN A 86 5.04 6.64 16.29
N ASP A 87 3.84 6.91 16.79
CA ASP A 87 3.21 8.23 16.78
C ASP A 87 2.92 8.66 18.22
N HIS A 88 3.85 9.43 18.78
CA HIS A 88 3.90 9.76 20.21
C HIS A 88 4.00 11.27 20.46
N ASN A 89 3.90 12.10 19.42
CA ASN A 89 3.99 13.56 19.51
C ASN A 89 2.67 14.22 19.97
N GLY A 90 1.62 13.43 20.18
CA GLY A 90 0.33 13.88 20.71
C GLY A 90 -0.71 14.09 19.62
N VAL A 91 -1.67 14.99 19.84
CA VAL A 91 -2.71 15.31 18.86
C VAL A 91 -2.23 16.47 18.00
N VAL A 92 -1.35 16.15 17.05
CA VAL A 92 -0.74 17.09 16.10
C VAL A 92 -0.99 16.60 14.67
N PHE A 93 -1.04 17.50 13.69
CA PHE A 93 -1.18 17.10 12.30
C PHE A 93 0.08 16.38 11.82
N ASP A 94 -0.09 15.13 11.41
CA ASP A 94 0.93 14.29 10.81
C ASP A 94 0.52 13.81 9.43
N VAL A 95 1.52 13.54 8.60
CA VAL A 95 1.34 12.98 7.26
C VAL A 95 1.52 11.47 7.35
N PHE A 96 0.56 10.75 6.80
CA PHE A 96 0.56 9.30 6.73
C PHE A 96 0.42 8.82 5.29
N VAL A 97 0.86 7.59 5.03
CA VAL A 97 0.52 6.83 3.82
C VAL A 97 -0.16 5.54 4.21
N ARG A 98 -1.28 5.23 3.54
CA ARG A 98 -1.98 3.96 3.60
C ARG A 98 -1.73 3.18 2.32
N ASP A 99 -1.25 1.94 2.45
CA ASP A 99 -1.26 0.96 1.36
C ASP A 99 -2.62 0.26 1.34
N LEU A 100 -3.41 0.47 0.28
CA LEU A 100 -4.75 -0.10 0.14
C LEU A 100 -4.74 -1.60 -0.17
N GLN A 101 -3.62 -2.14 -0.66
CA GLN A 101 -3.48 -3.56 -0.94
C GLN A 101 -3.23 -4.35 0.35
N THR A 102 -2.34 -3.86 1.21
CA THR A 102 -1.96 -4.55 2.46
C THR A 102 -2.75 -4.06 3.67
N GLY A 103 -3.33 -2.87 3.57
CA GLY A 103 -3.88 -2.15 4.70
C GLY A 103 -2.82 -1.57 5.62
N ALA A 104 -1.52 -1.57 5.31
CA ALA A 104 -0.53 -0.97 6.19
C ALA A 104 -0.63 0.56 6.21
N THR A 105 -0.50 1.17 7.39
CA THR A 105 -0.34 2.63 7.55
C THR A 105 1.09 2.93 7.97
N THR A 106 1.70 3.96 7.40
CA THR A 106 3.06 4.43 7.70
C THR A 106 3.02 5.92 8.01
N LEU A 107 3.70 6.32 9.09
CA LEU A 107 3.95 7.72 9.42
C LEU A 107 5.07 8.27 8.52
N VAL A 108 4.75 9.28 7.72
CA VAL A 108 5.65 9.93 6.76
C VAL A 108 6.43 11.05 7.45
N SER A 109 5.75 11.88 8.24
CA SER A 109 6.33 12.96 9.05
C SER A 109 7.00 12.46 10.33
N VAL A 110 7.67 11.30 10.24
CA VAL A 110 8.40 10.71 11.36
C VAL A 110 9.66 11.51 11.65
N ASN A 111 9.95 11.72 12.93
CA ASN A 111 11.18 12.35 13.39
C ASN A 111 12.42 11.55 12.93
N GLN A 112 13.59 12.17 13.05
CA GLN A 112 14.85 11.56 12.65
C GLN A 112 15.15 10.22 13.36
N ALA A 113 14.72 10.08 14.62
CA ALA A 113 14.93 8.87 15.42
C ALA A 113 14.05 7.69 14.97
N GLY A 114 12.96 7.96 14.26
CA GLY A 114 12.01 6.96 13.78
C GLY A 114 10.97 6.52 14.82
N ASP A 115 10.99 7.10 16.02
CA ASP A 115 10.21 6.65 17.19
C ASP A 115 8.97 7.49 17.49
N SER A 116 8.81 8.65 16.86
CA SER A 116 7.65 9.54 16.99
C SER A 116 7.44 10.39 15.73
N GLY A 117 6.29 11.07 15.61
CA GLY A 117 6.11 12.17 14.67
C GLY A 117 7.00 13.37 15.00
N GLY A 118 7.09 14.31 14.06
CA GLY A 118 7.82 15.56 14.22
C GLY A 118 7.30 16.41 15.38
N ASP A 119 8.11 17.33 15.87
CA ASP A 119 7.78 18.26 16.96
C ASP A 119 6.93 19.47 16.52
N GLY A 120 6.39 19.43 15.31
CA GLY A 120 5.51 20.44 14.73
C GLY A 120 4.57 19.85 13.68
N PRO A 121 3.49 20.57 13.32
CA PRO A 121 2.50 20.07 12.37
C PRO A 121 3.08 19.91 10.96
N SER A 122 2.66 18.86 10.27
CA SER A 122 3.00 18.52 8.88
C SER A 122 1.75 18.45 8.01
N ASN A 123 1.79 19.04 6.82
CA ASN A 123 0.61 19.25 5.97
C ASN A 123 0.90 19.11 4.47
N PHE A 124 -0.17 19.21 3.67
CA PHE A 124 -0.17 19.27 2.21
C PHE A 124 0.72 18.22 1.52
N PRO A 125 0.48 16.92 1.78
CA PRO A 125 1.27 15.88 1.14
C PRO A 125 0.95 15.78 -0.36
N THR A 126 1.97 15.39 -1.12
CA THR A 126 1.85 14.92 -2.50
C THR A 126 2.67 13.64 -2.66
N ILE A 127 2.25 12.75 -3.57
CA ILE A 127 2.88 11.45 -3.76
C ILE A 127 3.25 11.23 -5.22
N SER A 128 4.47 10.74 -5.46
CA SER A 128 4.91 10.30 -6.79
C SER A 128 4.00 9.20 -7.34
N GLY A 129 3.93 9.08 -8.67
CA GLY A 129 3.01 8.17 -9.36
C GLY A 129 3.27 6.70 -9.06
N ASN A 130 4.53 6.31 -8.82
CA ASN A 130 4.90 4.97 -8.38
C ASN A 130 4.77 4.75 -6.86
N GLY A 131 4.35 5.78 -6.11
CA GLY A 131 4.16 5.71 -4.67
C GLY A 131 5.44 5.72 -3.83
N ARG A 132 6.63 5.92 -4.40
CA ARG A 132 7.90 5.83 -3.65
C ARG A 132 8.17 7.07 -2.81
N PHE A 133 7.98 8.25 -3.38
CA PHE A 133 8.28 9.53 -2.75
C PHE A 133 7.02 10.24 -2.31
N VAL A 134 7.05 10.81 -1.11
CA VAL A 134 6.02 11.72 -0.58
C VAL A 134 6.68 13.05 -0.25
N ALA A 135 6.28 14.13 -0.92
CA ALA A 135 6.64 15.48 -0.50
C ALA A 135 5.58 16.05 0.43
N PHE A 136 5.99 16.85 1.41
CA PHE A 136 5.11 17.49 2.38
C PHE A 136 5.79 18.71 2.98
N GLU A 137 5.03 19.63 3.55
CA GLU A 137 5.58 20.71 4.37
C GLU A 137 5.48 20.37 5.86
N SER A 138 6.41 20.89 6.66
CA SER A 138 6.39 20.72 8.10
C SER A 138 6.97 21.92 8.83
N ARG A 139 6.42 22.23 10.01
CA ARG A 139 7.02 23.14 10.99
C ARG A 139 7.93 22.44 12.00
N ALA A 140 8.06 21.11 11.89
CA ALA A 140 8.93 20.34 12.76
C ALA A 140 10.39 20.56 12.38
N VAL A 141 11.25 20.79 13.37
CA VAL A 141 12.69 21.01 13.18
C VAL A 141 13.51 19.73 13.40
N ASN A 142 12.85 18.65 13.81
CA ASN A 142 13.48 17.39 14.21
C ASN A 142 13.27 16.24 13.21
N LEU A 143 12.79 16.53 11.99
CA LEU A 143 12.66 15.51 10.93
C LEU A 143 14.01 15.15 10.30
N VAL A 144 14.97 16.09 10.35
CA VAL A 144 16.34 15.98 9.84
C VAL A 144 17.29 16.77 10.75
N THR A 145 18.60 16.56 10.63
CA THR A 145 19.59 17.26 11.47
C THR A 145 19.89 18.69 11.03
N ASN A 146 19.50 19.08 9.83
CA ASN A 146 19.95 20.31 9.18
C ASN A 146 18.82 21.34 8.95
N ASP A 147 17.74 21.24 9.71
CA ASP A 147 16.73 22.29 9.78
C ASP A 147 16.92 23.16 11.04
N PHE A 148 17.18 24.45 10.84
CA PHE A 148 17.53 25.39 11.92
C PHE A 148 16.76 26.72 11.87
N ASN A 149 15.88 26.92 10.89
CA ASN A 149 15.25 28.22 10.68
C ASN A 149 14.01 28.46 11.58
N GLY A 150 13.44 27.39 12.16
CA GLY A 150 12.25 27.44 13.00
C GLY A 150 10.97 27.85 12.25
N THR A 151 10.92 27.67 10.93
CA THR A 151 9.77 27.99 10.08
C THR A 151 9.22 26.75 9.39
N SER A 152 8.29 26.90 8.43
CA SER A 152 7.82 25.74 7.67
C SER A 152 8.78 25.45 6.54
N ASP A 153 9.11 24.18 6.35
CA ASP A 153 10.04 23.70 5.33
C ASP A 153 9.44 22.54 4.53
N VAL A 154 9.98 22.31 3.34
CA VAL A 154 9.53 21.25 2.43
C VAL A 154 10.46 20.06 2.52
N TYR A 155 9.86 18.90 2.76
CA TYR A 155 10.53 17.63 2.95
C TYR A 155 10.08 16.61 1.91
N VAL A 156 10.95 15.64 1.60
CA VAL A 156 10.60 14.43 0.86
C VAL A 156 10.95 13.20 1.68
N ARG A 157 9.98 12.32 1.87
CA ARG A 157 10.18 10.98 2.40
C ARG A 157 10.30 9.98 1.24
N ASP A 158 11.37 9.21 1.22
CA ASP A 158 11.48 8.00 0.40
C ASP A 158 10.94 6.81 1.21
N LEU A 159 9.78 6.28 0.82
CA LEU A 159 9.11 5.17 1.50
C LEU A 159 9.86 3.84 1.32
N THR A 160 10.69 3.71 0.28
CA THR A 160 11.49 2.50 0.05
C THR A 160 12.75 2.52 0.89
N ALA A 161 13.45 3.66 0.92
CA ALA A 161 14.67 3.81 1.71
C ALA A 161 14.41 4.12 3.19
N ALA A 162 13.17 4.49 3.54
CA ALA A 162 12.78 4.96 4.88
C ALA A 162 13.59 6.17 5.35
N THR A 163 13.93 7.08 4.44
CA THR A 163 14.72 8.29 4.71
C THR A 163 13.91 9.55 4.42
N THR A 164 14.10 10.59 5.24
CA THR A 164 13.57 11.94 5.02
C THR A 164 14.71 12.87 4.58
N ALA A 165 14.45 13.70 3.58
CA ALA A 165 15.35 14.75 3.12
C ALA A 165 14.65 16.11 3.13
N LEU A 166 15.38 17.14 3.56
CA LEU A 166 14.98 18.53 3.42
C LEU A 166 15.26 19.01 1.99
N VAL A 167 14.27 19.61 1.35
CA VAL A 167 14.34 20.08 -0.05
C VAL A 167 14.48 21.61 -0.12
N SER A 168 13.92 22.36 0.83
CA SER A 168 14.05 23.82 0.94
C SER A 168 15.40 24.26 1.52
N LEU A 169 16.49 23.83 0.89
CA LEU A 169 17.85 24.13 1.33
C LEU A 169 18.26 25.57 0.98
N ASN A 170 19.16 26.12 1.79
CA ASN A 170 19.81 27.38 1.48
C ASN A 170 20.71 27.26 0.23
N ARG A 171 21.21 28.39 -0.29
CA ARG A 171 22.08 28.49 -1.47
C ARG A 171 23.34 27.62 -1.43
N ILE A 172 23.80 27.23 -0.24
CA ILE A 172 24.98 26.36 -0.07
C ILE A 172 24.57 24.88 -0.16
N GLY A 173 23.31 24.55 0.08
CA GLY A 173 22.77 23.20 0.03
C GLY A 173 23.02 22.39 1.30
N THR A 174 23.33 23.04 2.43
CA THR A 174 23.75 22.34 3.66
C THR A 174 22.70 22.33 4.76
N GLN A 175 21.78 23.30 4.78
CA GLN A 175 20.77 23.48 5.83
C GLN A 175 19.52 24.17 5.27
N SER A 176 18.44 24.30 6.06
CA SER A 176 17.24 25.04 5.65
C SER A 176 17.55 26.47 5.22
N ALA A 177 16.81 26.93 4.22
CA ALA A 177 16.81 28.32 3.80
C ALA A 177 16.19 29.19 4.91
N SER A 178 16.58 30.46 5.00
CA SER A 178 16.25 31.34 6.11
C SER A 178 14.78 31.79 6.21
N GLY A 179 13.93 31.38 5.28
CA GLY A 179 12.51 31.72 5.24
C GLY A 179 11.62 30.51 4.98
N SER A 180 10.32 30.71 5.16
CA SER A 180 9.34 29.63 5.05
C SER A 180 9.20 29.13 3.61
N SER A 181 9.11 27.82 3.46
CA SER A 181 8.80 27.12 2.22
C SER A 181 7.55 26.26 2.39
N VAL A 182 6.60 26.37 1.47
CA VAL A 182 5.23 25.84 1.62
C VAL A 182 4.65 25.35 0.28
N ASN A 183 3.48 24.71 0.34
CA ASN A 183 2.68 24.29 -0.82
C ASN A 183 3.45 23.39 -1.81
N PRO A 184 3.97 22.24 -1.37
CA PRO A 184 4.75 21.38 -2.24
C PRO A 184 3.89 20.71 -3.33
N ALA A 185 4.44 20.61 -4.52
CA ALA A 185 3.94 19.79 -5.62
C ALA A 185 5.07 18.93 -6.19
N MET A 186 4.76 17.74 -6.70
CA MET A 186 5.76 16.80 -7.20
C MET A 186 5.38 16.27 -8.58
N THR A 187 6.36 16.06 -9.45
CA THR A 187 6.12 15.39 -10.75
C THR A 187 5.76 13.92 -10.54
N PRO A 188 4.95 13.30 -11.43
CA PRO A 188 4.56 11.89 -11.28
C PRO A 188 5.73 10.91 -11.25
N ASP A 189 6.87 11.24 -11.87
CA ASP A 189 8.09 10.42 -11.81
C ASP A 189 8.90 10.63 -10.51
N GLY A 190 8.48 11.55 -9.64
CA GLY A 190 9.17 11.90 -8.40
C GLY A 190 10.46 12.68 -8.59
N ARG A 191 10.78 13.14 -9.81
CA ARG A 191 12.06 13.76 -10.13
C ARG A 191 12.15 15.22 -9.71
N PHE A 192 11.04 15.95 -9.71
CA PHE A 192 11.02 17.39 -9.38
C PHE A 192 9.99 17.66 -8.29
N VAL A 193 10.36 18.56 -7.37
CA VAL A 193 9.50 19.13 -6.35
C VAL A 193 9.46 20.64 -6.56
N PHE A 194 8.26 21.19 -6.61
CA PHE A 194 7.99 22.63 -6.69
C PHE A 194 7.41 23.07 -5.35
N PHE A 195 7.69 24.29 -4.93
CA PHE A 195 7.16 24.88 -3.71
C PHE A 195 7.27 26.40 -3.77
N GLU A 196 6.54 27.08 -2.91
CA GLU A 196 6.64 28.52 -2.70
C GLU A 196 7.63 28.79 -1.57
N SER A 197 8.45 29.83 -1.68
CA SER A 197 9.38 30.20 -0.61
C SER A 197 9.49 31.70 -0.45
N THR A 198 9.56 32.16 0.79
CA THR A 198 9.91 33.55 1.14
C THR A 198 11.40 33.71 1.46
N ALA A 199 12.16 32.61 1.44
CA ALA A 199 13.58 32.63 1.78
C ALA A 199 14.38 33.41 0.73
N PRO A 200 15.14 34.46 1.14
CA PRO A 200 16.01 35.19 0.21
C PRO A 200 17.22 34.36 -0.24
N ASP A 201 17.51 33.27 0.44
CA ASP A 201 18.68 32.43 0.29
C ASP A 201 18.35 30.99 -0.12
N LEU A 202 17.21 30.73 -0.77
CA LEU A 202 16.93 29.43 -1.40
C LEU A 202 17.90 29.13 -2.56
N VAL A 203 18.28 27.86 -2.75
CA VAL A 203 19.10 27.36 -3.87
C VAL A 203 18.30 27.11 -5.15
#